data_AF-A0A954G2V1-F1
#
_entry.id   AF-A0A954G2V1-F1
#
_cell.length_a   1.000
_cell.length_b   1.000
_cell.length_c   1.000
_cell.angle_alpha   90.00
_cell.angle_beta   90.00
_cell.angle_gamma   90.00
#
_symmetry.space_group_name_H-M   'P 1'
#
loop_
_entity.id
_entity.type
_entity.pdbx_description
1 polymer ?
#
loop_
_entity_poly.entity_id
_entity_poly.type
_entity_poly.pdbx_seq_one_letter_code
_entity_poly.pdbx_strand_id
1 'polypeptide(L)'
;RELEFSADVRLSVDELTELMTQTVTEAGSVLHSLSPEALLETRQIQGFTVTVLGAVSHTVPHFVGHTHQIIYLTRLQLGKAYQFDWSPNSQQKRVPI
;
A
#
# COMPACT_ATOMS: atom_id res chain seq x y z
N ARG A 1 3.53 1.52 -15.20
CA ARG A 1 2.14 1.02 -15.16
C ARG A 1 2.04 -0.44 -15.59
N GLU A 2 2.58 -0.87 -16.74
CA GLU A 2 2.47 -2.30 -17.13
C GLU A 2 3.10 -3.28 -16.14
N LEU A 3 4.23 -2.91 -15.54
CA LEU A 3 4.91 -3.73 -14.53
C LEU A 3 4.05 -4.03 -13.28
N GLU A 4 3.02 -3.23 -13.01
CA GLU A 4 2.15 -3.37 -11.84
C GLU A 4 1.26 -4.62 -11.90
N PHE A 5 0.99 -5.10 -13.12
CA PHE A 5 0.11 -6.24 -13.37
C PHE A 5 0.79 -7.36 -14.15
N SER A 6 2.12 -7.34 -14.25
CA SER A 6 2.92 -8.30 -15.03
C SER A 6 3.51 -9.42 -14.18
N ALA A 7 2.83 -9.83 -13.11
CA ALA A 7 3.33 -10.89 -12.24
C ALA A 7 3.19 -12.26 -12.93
N ASP A 8 4.32 -12.85 -13.31
CA ASP A 8 4.38 -14.18 -13.96
C ASP A 8 4.45 -15.35 -12.95
N VAL A 9 4.68 -15.05 -11.67
CA VAL A 9 4.82 -16.04 -10.60
C VAL A 9 3.60 -16.00 -9.69
N ARG A 10 3.04 -17.18 -9.38
CA ARG A 10 2.01 -17.33 -8.36
C ARG A 10 2.67 -17.62 -7.01
N LEU A 11 2.43 -16.72 -6.06
CA LEU A 11 2.83 -16.88 -4.66
C LEU A 11 1.64 -17.36 -3.82
N SER A 12 1.91 -18.06 -2.73
CA SER A 12 0.93 -18.38 -1.70
C SER A 12 0.50 -17.13 -0.93
N VAL A 13 -0.59 -17.24 -0.16
CA VAL A 13 -1.09 -16.15 0.68
C VAL A 13 -0.06 -15.74 1.73
N ASP A 14 0.63 -16.71 2.33
CA ASP A 14 1.64 -16.46 3.36
C ASP A 14 2.84 -15.71 2.76
N GLU A 15 3.35 -16.15 1.60
CA GLU A 15 4.44 -15.48 0.88
C GLU A 15 4.06 -14.05 0.48
N LEU A 16 2.85 -13.83 -0.04
CA LEU A 16 2.37 -12.49 -0.39
C LEU A 16 2.24 -11.58 0.84
N THR A 17 1.76 -12.12 1.95
CA THR A 17 1.56 -11.36 3.19
C THR A 17 2.90 -10.99 3.81
N GLU A 18 3.87 -11.90 3.81
CA GLU A 18 5.23 -11.66 4.26
C GLU A 18 5.91 -10.59 3.39
N LEU A 19 5.86 -10.73 2.06
CA LEU A 19 6.43 -9.77 1.13
C LEU A 19 5.83 -8.37 1.31
N MET A 20 4.51 -8.28 1.43
CA MET A 20 3.81 -7.01 1.67
C MET A 20 4.23 -6.39 3.00
N THR A 21 4.29 -7.20 4.07
CA THR A 21 4.69 -6.74 5.41
C THR A 21 6.12 -6.22 5.41
N GLN A 22 7.04 -6.95 4.78
CA GLN A 22 8.43 -6.54 4.65
C GLN A 22 8.53 -5.23 3.87
N THR A 23 7.89 -5.15 2.70
CA THR A 23 7.93 -3.95 1.83
C THR A 23 7.40 -2.71 2.55
N VAL A 24 6.26 -2.83 3.24
CA VAL A 24 5.67 -1.71 4.01
C VAL A 24 6.55 -1.32 5.20
N THR A 25 7.18 -2.30 5.86
CA THR A 25 8.11 -2.05 6.97
C THR A 25 9.34 -1.27 6.50
N GLU A 26 9.96 -1.70 5.40
CA GLU A 26 11.11 -1.03 4.79
C GLU A 26 10.75 0.41 4.37
N ALA A 27 9.60 0.59 3.70
CA ALA A 27 9.10 1.91 3.34
C ALA A 27 8.88 2.80 4.58
N GLY A 28 8.28 2.25 5.65
CA GLY A 28 8.09 2.93 6.91
C GLY A 28 9.41 3.38 7.56
N SER A 29 10.44 2.54 7.54
CA SER A 29 11.77 2.90 8.04
C SER A 29 12.40 4.03 7.24
N VAL A 30 12.27 4.03 5.90
CA VAL A 30 12.74 5.14 5.05
C VAL A 30 12.03 6.43 5.43
N LEU A 31 10.70 6.41 5.53
CA LEU A 31 9.92 7.59 5.89
C LEU A 31 10.30 8.14 7.27
N HIS A 32 10.56 7.27 8.25
CA HIS A 32 10.97 7.67 9.59
C HIS A 32 12.36 8.30 9.65
N SER A 33 13.23 7.96 8.69
CA SER A 33 14.59 8.51 8.61
C SER A 33 14.69 9.89 7.96
N LEU A 34 13.60 10.40 7.36
CA LEU A 34 13.61 11.68 6.65
C LEU A 34 13.68 12.87 7.62
N SER A 35 14.67 13.75 7.41
CA SER A 35 14.73 15.03 8.10
C SER A 35 13.78 16.06 7.45
N PRO A 36 13.40 17.13 8.17
CA PRO A 36 12.61 18.21 7.60
C PRO A 36 13.24 18.86 6.35
N GLU A 37 14.57 18.97 6.33
CA GLU A 37 15.31 19.53 5.20
C GLU A 37 15.26 18.59 4.00
N ALA A 38 15.42 17.27 4.24
CA ALA A 38 15.34 16.26 3.20
C ALA A 38 13.96 16.25 2.50
N LEU A 39 12.88 16.55 3.23
CA LEU A 39 11.53 16.65 2.66
C LEU A 39 11.41 17.74 1.57
N LEU A 40 12.22 18.80 1.65
CA LEU A 40 12.21 19.92 0.70
C LEU A 40 13.13 19.69 -0.49
N GLU A 41 14.01 18.69 -0.45
CA GLU A 41 14.92 18.37 -1.54
C GLU A 41 14.16 17.93 -2.79
N THR A 42 14.65 18.37 -3.95
CA THR A 42 14.12 17.97 -5.25
C THR A 42 14.82 16.72 -5.78
N ARG A 43 14.05 15.79 -6.33
CA ARG A 43 14.50 14.51 -6.89
C ARG A 43 13.90 14.29 -8.28
N GLN A 44 14.63 13.57 -9.13
CA GLN A 44 14.11 13.05 -10.39
C GLN A 44 13.54 11.65 -10.16
N ILE A 45 12.24 11.47 -10.29
CA ILE A 45 11.55 10.19 -10.08
C ILE A 45 10.66 9.92 -11.29
N GLN A 46 10.90 8.80 -11.99
CA GLN A 46 10.12 8.39 -13.17
C GLN A 46 9.97 9.48 -14.25
N GLY A 47 11.00 10.33 -14.42
CA GLY A 47 10.98 11.44 -15.38
C GLY A 47 10.33 12.73 -14.86
N PHE A 48 9.85 12.77 -13.62
CA PHE A 48 9.29 13.95 -12.98
C PHE A 48 10.27 14.57 -11.98
N THR A 49 10.29 15.90 -11.96
CA THR A 49 10.97 16.69 -10.94
C THR A 49 10.00 16.95 -9.79
N VAL A 50 10.23 16.36 -8.63
CA VAL A 50 9.35 16.45 -7.46
C VAL A 50 10.16 16.66 -6.20
N THR A 51 9.57 17.28 -5.18
CA THR A 51 10.17 17.26 -3.84
C THR A 51 9.98 15.89 -3.19
N VAL A 52 10.81 15.53 -2.21
CA VAL A 52 10.62 14.31 -1.42
C VAL A 52 9.25 14.32 -0.75
N LEU A 53 8.81 15.45 -0.19
CA LEU A 53 7.46 15.58 0.36
C LEU A 53 6.39 15.29 -0.70
N GLY A 54 6.51 15.87 -1.90
CA GLY A 54 5.59 15.61 -3.00
C GLY A 54 5.55 14.13 -3.40
N ALA A 55 6.70 13.47 -3.44
CA ALA A 55 6.80 12.04 -3.72
C ALA A 55 6.10 11.19 -2.65
N VAL A 56 6.27 11.51 -1.37
CA VAL A 56 5.59 10.82 -0.26
C VAL A 56 4.08 11.06 -0.31
N SER A 57 3.66 12.31 -0.52
CA SER A 57 2.26 12.70 -0.65
C SER A 57 1.55 12.05 -1.84
N HIS A 58 2.28 11.61 -2.87
CA HIS A 58 1.73 10.84 -3.97
C HIS A 58 1.74 9.33 -3.70
N THR A 59 2.84 8.81 -3.15
CA THR A 59 3.05 7.35 -3.02
C THR A 59 2.13 6.72 -1.97
N VAL A 60 1.89 7.39 -0.84
CA VAL A 60 1.02 6.84 0.21
C VAL A 60 -0.44 6.72 -0.28
N PRO A 61 -1.07 7.75 -0.88
CA PRO A 61 -2.40 7.59 -1.47
C PRO A 61 -2.45 6.60 -2.63
N HIS A 62 -1.39 6.50 -3.43
CA HIS A 62 -1.31 5.50 -4.50
C HIS A 62 -1.41 4.07 -3.94
N PHE A 63 -0.65 3.76 -2.88
CA PHE A 63 -0.72 2.47 -2.20
C PHE A 63 -2.12 2.19 -1.63
N VAL A 64 -2.75 3.18 -0.98
CA VAL A 64 -4.14 3.08 -0.51
C VAL A 64 -5.11 2.78 -1.67
N GLY A 65 -4.88 3.38 -2.84
CA GLY A 65 -5.62 3.09 -4.07
C GLY A 65 -5.58 1.61 -4.45
N HIS A 66 -4.41 0.97 -4.39
CA HIS A 66 -4.28 -0.47 -4.66
C HIS A 66 -4.93 -1.33 -3.58
N THR A 67 -4.86 -0.94 -2.31
CA THR A 67 -5.60 -1.64 -1.24
C THR A 67 -7.10 -1.68 -1.56
N HIS A 68 -7.68 -0.56 -2.01
CA HIS A 68 -9.08 -0.53 -2.44
C HIS A 68 -9.36 -1.42 -3.66
N GLN A 69 -8.43 -1.51 -4.63
CA GLN A 69 -8.57 -2.41 -5.77
C GLN A 69 -8.56 -3.89 -5.32
N ILE A 70 -7.67 -4.28 -4.39
CA ILE A 70 -7.62 -5.63 -3.82
C ILE A 70 -8.92 -5.96 -3.09
N ILE A 71 -9.44 -5.03 -2.28
CA ILE A 71 -10.72 -5.18 -1.58
C ILE A 71 -11.86 -5.36 -2.59
N TYR A 72 -11.89 -4.54 -3.64
CA TYR A 72 -12.91 -4.61 -4.67
C TYR A 72 -12.89 -5.96 -5.41
N LEU A 73 -11.71 -6.43 -5.83
CA LEU A 73 -11.54 -7.73 -6.48
C LEU A 73 -11.95 -8.88 -5.56
N THR A 74 -11.56 -8.83 -4.28
CA THR A 74 -11.97 -9.81 -3.27
C THR A 74 -13.49 -9.85 -3.12
N ARG A 75 -14.15 -8.69 -3.10
CA ARG A 75 -15.61 -8.60 -3.05
C ARG A 75 -16.27 -9.20 -4.28
N LEU A 76 -15.75 -8.95 -5.48
CA LEU A 76 -16.25 -9.56 -6.71
C LEU A 76 -16.11 -11.09 -6.67
N GLN A 77 -14.99 -11.60 -6.14
CA GLN A 77 -14.72 -13.03 -6.07
C GLN A 77 -15.59 -13.76 -5.03
N LEU A 78 -15.82 -13.16 -3.86
CA LEU A 78 -16.59 -13.77 -2.77
C LEU A 78 -18.10 -13.52 -2.87
N GLY A 79 -18.53 -12.47 -3.58
CA GLY A 79 -19.94 -12.11 -3.73
C GLY A 79 -20.63 -11.92 -2.37
N LYS A 80 -21.69 -12.70 -2.12
CA LYS A 80 -22.45 -12.65 -0.85
C LYS A 80 -21.67 -13.18 0.37
N ALA A 81 -20.58 -13.92 0.15
CA ALA A 81 -19.74 -14.43 1.22
C ALA A 81 -18.72 -13.41 1.71
N TYR A 82 -18.53 -12.28 1.02
CA TYR A 82 -17.63 -11.21 1.46
C TYR A 82 -18.10 -10.65 2.81
N GLN A 83 -17.16 -10.52 3.75
CA GLN A 83 -17.38 -9.87 5.04
C GLN A 83 -16.25 -8.89 5.29
N PHE A 84 -16.57 -7.72 5.85
CA PHE A 84 -15.54 -6.85 6.41
C PHE A 84 -15.03 -7.47 7.70
N ASP A 85 -13.72 -7.33 7.95
CA ASP A 85 -13.08 -7.71 9.20
C ASP A 85 -13.73 -6.98 10.40
N TRP A 86 -14.17 -5.74 10.17
CA TRP A 86 -14.96 -4.97 11.13
C TRP A 86 -16.46 -4.99 10.82
N SER A 87 -17.26 -5.20 11.86
CA SER A 87 -18.70 -4.92 11.90
C SER A 87 -19.05 -4.22 13.23
N PRO A 88 -20.22 -3.56 13.36
CA PRO A 88 -20.63 -2.95 14.63
C PRO A 88 -20.63 -3.90 15.84
N ASN A 89 -20.69 -5.20 15.58
CA ASN A 89 -20.68 -6.26 16.61
C ASN A 89 -19.31 -6.98 16.73
N SER A 90 -18.29 -6.56 15.97
CA SER A 90 -16.94 -7.15 16.00
C SER A 90 -16.14 -6.66 17.22
N GLN A 91 -15.20 -7.48 17.69
CA GLN A 91 -14.27 -7.05 18.75
C GLN A 91 -13.45 -5.85 18.25
N GLN A 92 -13.57 -4.71 18.95
CA GLN A 92 -12.76 -3.51 18.69
C GLN A 92 -11.31 -3.71 19.14
N LYS A 93 -10.56 -4.54 18.41
CA LYS A 93 -9.13 -4.79 18.67
C LYS A 93 -8.22 -3.87 17.84
N ARG A 94 -8.70 -3.36 16.71
CA ARG A 94 -7.94 -2.46 15.81
C ARG A 94 -8.87 -1.45 15.13
N VAL A 95 -8.29 -0.33 14.70
CA VAL A 95 -8.98 0.65 13.86
C VAL A 95 -9.30 -0.02 12.52
N PRO A 96 -10.56 0.01 12.06
CA PRO A 96 -10.89 -0.45 10.70
C PRO A 96 -10.23 0.52 9.72
N ILE A 97 -9.25 -0.01 8.98
CA ILE A 97 -8.70 0.62 7.77
C ILE A 97 -9.58 0.22 6.58
#